data_AF-A0A914M9T7-F1
#
_entry.id   AF-A0A914M9T7-F1
#
_cell.length_a   1.000
_cell.length_b   1.000
_cell.length_c   1.000
_cell.angle_alpha   90.00
_cell.angle_beta   90.00
_cell.angle_gamma   90.00
#
_symmetry.space_group_name_H-M   'P 1'
#
loop_
_entity.id
_entity.type
_entity.pdbx_description
1 polymer ?
#
loop_
_entity_poly.entity_id
_entity_poly.type
_entity_poly.pdbx_seq_one_letter_code
_entity_poly.pdbx_strand_id
1 'polypeptide(L)'
;MFEESEQIGDEKEIIGEETISKEEMSGLFGGSDEPRHPRPPHIKYKVGQVVKHKLHNYRGVIVGWDEKVKAPDWWIKRVHGTEEIDEPNYTIIIDTRDRLVPQIAYVLERNILLSEGGIVHPLINHYFESFDGKCYKSRPWHKNVYPND
;
A
#
# COMPACT_ATOMS: atom_id res chain seq x y z
N MET A 1 24.93 -9.75 17.79
CA MET A 1 23.70 -9.47 18.53
C MET A 1 23.19 -8.08 18.15
N PHE A 2 22.89 -7.88 16.87
CA PHE A 2 22.30 -6.66 16.31
C PHE A 2 21.70 -7.11 14.98
N GLU A 3 20.49 -7.71 14.99
CA GLU A 3 19.78 -8.03 13.74
C GLU A 3 18.31 -8.42 14.00
N GLU A 4 17.95 -8.99 15.16
CA GLU A 4 16.56 -9.40 15.41
C GLU A 4 15.57 -8.23 15.59
N SER A 5 16.00 -7.07 16.10
CA SER A 5 15.08 -5.96 16.39
C SER A 5 14.64 -5.16 15.16
N GLU A 6 15.44 -5.10 14.10
CA GLU A 6 15.08 -4.40 12.85
C GLU A 6 14.12 -5.22 12.00
N GLN A 7 14.23 -6.54 12.05
CA GLN A 7 13.40 -7.47 11.27
C GLN A 7 11.95 -7.55 11.81
N ILE A 8 11.76 -7.36 13.11
CA ILE A 8 10.44 -7.36 13.77
C ILE A 8 9.58 -6.14 13.37
N GLY A 9 10.19 -5.05 12.89
CA GLY A 9 9.47 -3.87 12.40
C GLY A 9 8.91 -4.05 10.99
N ASP A 10 9.69 -4.68 10.12
CA ASP A 10 9.45 -4.83 8.67
C ASP A 10 8.20 -5.67 8.34
N GLU A 11 7.90 -6.69 9.15
CA GLU A 11 6.80 -7.63 8.89
C GLU A 11 5.43 -7.13 9.37
N LYS A 12 5.39 -6.09 10.21
CA LYS A 12 4.14 -5.67 10.87
C LYS A 12 3.15 -5.03 9.91
N GLU A 13 3.66 -4.19 9.00
CA GLU A 13 2.87 -3.47 7.99
C GLU A 13 2.41 -4.39 6.84
N ILE A 14 2.90 -5.63 6.77
CA ILE A 14 2.49 -6.61 5.76
C ILE A 14 1.08 -7.11 6.06
N ILE A 15 0.25 -7.12 5.02
CA ILE A 15 -1.08 -7.72 5.04
C ILE A 15 -0.89 -9.23 4.85
N GLY A 16 -1.06 -10.01 5.92
CA GLY A 16 -0.95 -11.47 5.87
C GLY A 16 -2.19 -12.10 5.25
N GLU A 17 -2.03 -12.89 4.18
CA GLU A 17 -3.11 -13.67 3.55
C GLU A 17 -3.73 -14.69 4.53
N GLU A 18 -3.00 -15.10 5.57
CA GLU A 18 -3.44 -16.16 6.49
C GLU A 18 -4.36 -15.68 7.63
N THR A 19 -4.65 -14.38 7.76
CA THR A 19 -5.34 -13.84 8.95
C THR A 19 -6.71 -13.21 8.66
N ILE A 20 -7.04 -12.91 7.40
CA ILE A 20 -8.25 -12.13 7.06
C ILE A 20 -8.89 -12.72 5.80
N SER A 21 -10.17 -13.11 5.87
CA SER A 21 -10.92 -13.60 4.71
C SER A 21 -11.08 -12.52 3.63
N LYS A 22 -11.38 -12.92 2.38
CA LYS A 22 -11.62 -11.97 1.29
C LYS A 22 -12.78 -11.02 1.59
N GLU A 23 -13.82 -11.50 2.28
CA GLU A 23 -14.93 -10.67 2.72
C GLU A 23 -14.49 -9.66 3.79
N GLU A 24 -13.63 -10.05 4.73
CA GLU A 24 -13.11 -9.15 5.77
C GLU A 24 -12.08 -8.14 5.24
N MET A 25 -11.40 -8.43 4.13
CA MET A 25 -10.55 -7.48 3.41
C MET A 25 -11.36 -6.45 2.61
N SER A 26 -12.64 -6.73 2.31
CA SER A 26 -13.50 -5.79 1.59
C SER A 26 -13.70 -4.54 2.43
N GLY A 27 -13.28 -3.40 1.89
CA GLY A 27 -13.38 -2.11 2.58
C GLY A 27 -12.25 -1.77 3.55
N LEU A 28 -11.34 -2.69 3.83
CA LEU A 28 -10.15 -2.46 4.65
C LEU A 28 -8.91 -2.35 3.77
N PHE A 29 -7.86 -1.74 4.31
CA PHE A 29 -6.55 -1.64 3.68
C PHE A 29 -6.62 -1.12 2.23
N GLY A 30 -7.39 -0.05 1.99
CA GLY A 30 -7.62 0.52 0.66
C GLY A 30 -8.52 -0.32 -0.27
N GLY A 31 -9.04 -1.46 0.19
CA GLY A 31 -9.81 -2.44 -0.60
C GLY A 31 -11.32 -2.17 -0.72
N SER A 32 -11.80 -0.94 -0.50
CA SER A 32 -13.22 -0.59 -0.78
C SER A 32 -13.47 -0.45 -2.28
N ASP A 33 -14.64 -0.85 -2.76
CA ASP A 33 -15.06 -0.70 -4.18
C ASP A 33 -15.74 0.66 -4.47
N GLU A 34 -15.90 1.53 -3.47
CA GLU A 34 -16.56 2.82 -3.63
C GLU A 34 -15.66 3.83 -4.40
N PRO A 35 -16.18 4.66 -5.31
CA PRO A 35 -15.36 5.69 -5.94
C PRO A 35 -14.81 6.72 -4.93
N ARG A 36 -13.50 6.97 -4.97
CA ARG A 36 -12.82 8.00 -4.18
C ARG A 36 -12.91 9.33 -4.93
N HIS A 37 -14.06 10.00 -4.79
CA HIS A 37 -14.33 11.25 -5.49
C HIS A 37 -15.08 12.27 -4.61
N PRO A 38 -14.63 13.55 -4.56
CA PRO A 38 -13.40 14.05 -5.17
C PRO A 38 -12.17 13.54 -4.41
N ARG A 39 -11.01 13.42 -5.09
CA ARG A 39 -9.75 13.15 -4.37
C ARG A 39 -9.43 14.32 -3.43
N PRO A 40 -9.30 14.08 -2.11
CA PRO A 40 -8.98 15.15 -1.18
C PRO A 40 -7.60 15.76 -1.49
N PRO A 41 -7.45 17.10 -1.33
CA PRO A 41 -6.21 17.78 -1.70
C PRO A 41 -5.03 17.43 -0.79
N HIS A 42 -5.27 16.89 0.41
CA HIS A 42 -4.25 16.48 1.36
C HIS A 42 -3.66 15.09 1.07
N ILE A 43 -4.30 14.27 0.21
CA ILE A 43 -3.74 13.00 -0.25
C ILE A 43 -2.54 13.29 -1.15
N LYS A 44 -1.34 12.99 -0.67
CA LYS A 44 -0.09 13.40 -1.31
C LYS A 44 0.29 12.53 -2.50
N TYR A 45 0.13 11.22 -2.38
CA TYR A 45 0.52 10.26 -3.41
C TYR A 45 -0.70 9.71 -4.14
N LYS A 46 -0.47 9.17 -5.32
CA LYS A 46 -1.51 8.66 -6.21
C LYS A 46 -1.32 7.18 -6.48
N VAL A 47 -2.43 6.52 -6.76
CA VAL A 47 -2.45 5.19 -7.37
C VAL A 47 -1.58 5.18 -8.64
N GLY A 48 -0.81 4.10 -8.78
CA GLY A 48 0.11 3.88 -9.89
C GLY A 48 1.50 4.49 -9.70
N GLN A 49 1.71 5.35 -8.70
CA GLN A 49 3.05 5.88 -8.41
C GLN A 49 3.95 4.81 -7.81
N VAL A 50 5.19 4.80 -8.29
CA VAL A 50 6.27 3.98 -7.73
C VAL A 50 6.84 4.70 -6.52
N VAL A 51 7.00 3.97 -5.43
CA VAL A 51 7.44 4.49 -4.14
C VAL A 51 8.47 3.61 -3.50
N LYS A 52 9.13 4.15 -2.49
CA LYS A 52 10.09 3.47 -1.63
C LYS A 52 9.75 3.73 -0.17
N HIS A 53 9.79 2.67 0.63
CA HIS A 53 9.59 2.78 2.08
C HIS A 53 10.81 3.43 2.73
N LYS A 54 10.61 4.45 3.58
CA LYS A 54 11.69 5.24 4.22
C LYS A 54 12.59 4.42 5.12
N LEU A 55 12.00 3.56 5.96
CA LEU A 55 12.72 2.77 6.95
C LEU A 55 13.18 1.42 6.37
N HIS A 56 12.24 0.63 5.86
CA HIS A 56 12.48 -0.72 5.32
C HIS A 56 13.09 -0.79 3.91
N ASN A 57 13.22 0.35 3.22
CA ASN A 57 14.02 0.51 2.01
C ASN A 57 13.57 -0.33 0.79
N TYR A 58 12.40 -0.97 0.82
CA TYR A 58 11.82 -1.68 -0.33
C TYR A 58 11.07 -0.71 -1.27
N ARG A 59 11.03 -1.06 -2.55
CA ARG A 59 10.21 -0.38 -3.56
C ARG A 59 8.87 -1.07 -3.72
N GLY A 60 7.89 -0.31 -4.17
CA GLY A 60 6.58 -0.82 -4.52
C GLY A 60 5.78 0.17 -5.35
N VAL A 61 4.55 -0.22 -5.69
CA VAL A 61 3.58 0.65 -6.38
C VAL A 61 2.34 0.80 -5.53
N ILE A 62 1.83 2.02 -5.44
CA ILE A 62 0.58 2.32 -4.74
C ILE A 62 -0.59 1.76 -5.55
N VAL A 63 -1.39 0.89 -4.95
CA VAL A 63 -2.61 0.34 -5.54
C VAL A 63 -3.89 0.84 -4.87
N GLY A 64 -3.77 1.54 -3.74
CA GLY A 64 -4.90 2.16 -3.08
C GLY A 64 -4.46 3.08 -1.95
N TRP A 65 -5.41 3.87 -1.47
CA TRP A 65 -5.26 4.71 -0.30
C TRP A 65 -6.59 4.85 0.44
N ASP A 66 -6.49 5.17 1.73
CA ASP A 66 -7.58 5.67 2.58
C ASP A 66 -7.16 7.01 3.22
N GLU A 67 -8.11 7.94 3.40
CA GLU A 67 -7.85 9.24 4.05
C GLU A 67 -7.42 9.11 5.51
N LYS A 68 -7.88 8.04 6.16
CA LYS A 68 -7.51 7.63 7.52
C LYS A 68 -7.35 6.12 7.51
N VAL A 69 -6.55 5.60 8.44
CA VAL A 69 -6.35 4.16 8.59
C VAL A 69 -7.70 3.44 8.66
N LYS A 70 -7.91 2.49 7.74
CA LYS A 70 -9.04 1.56 7.76
C LYS A 70 -8.49 0.14 7.82
N ALA A 71 -8.30 -0.34 9.05
CA ALA A 71 -7.83 -1.68 9.34
C ALA A 71 -8.52 -2.18 10.62
N PRO A 72 -8.54 -3.49 10.88
CA PRO A 72 -9.06 -4.01 12.14
C PRO A 72 -8.27 -3.47 13.34
N ASP A 73 -8.93 -3.21 14.46
CA ASP A 73 -8.29 -2.68 15.68
C ASP A 73 -7.09 -3.51 16.14
N TRP A 74 -7.18 -4.85 16.02
CA TRP A 74 -6.07 -5.74 16.38
C TRP A 74 -4.84 -5.49 15.51
N TRP A 75 -5.03 -5.18 14.22
CA TRP A 75 -3.95 -4.91 13.29
C TRP A 75 -3.34 -3.55 13.60
N ILE A 76 -4.18 -2.53 13.79
CA ILE A 76 -3.73 -1.18 14.18
C ILE A 76 -2.89 -1.25 15.45
N LYS A 77 -3.37 -1.95 16.48
CA LYS A 77 -2.64 -2.13 17.74
C LYS A 77 -1.32 -2.88 17.56
N ARG A 78 -1.27 -3.89 16.67
CA ARG A 78 -0.06 -4.65 16.38
C ARG A 78 1.01 -3.79 15.70
N VAL A 79 0.60 -2.96 14.74
CA VAL A 79 1.50 -2.17 13.90
C VAL A 79 1.87 -0.83 14.55
N HIS A 80 0.88 -0.10 15.04
CA HIS A 80 1.02 1.26 15.57
C HIS A 80 1.00 1.33 17.10
N GLY A 81 0.73 0.23 17.80
CA GLY A 81 0.68 0.22 19.25
C GLY A 81 -0.51 1.02 19.79
N THR A 82 -0.21 2.08 20.54
CA THR A 82 -1.21 3.00 21.12
C THR A 82 -1.16 4.38 20.47
N GLU A 83 -0.45 4.53 19.36
CA GLU A 83 -0.37 5.79 18.63
C GLU A 83 -1.74 6.16 18.05
N GLU A 84 -2.15 7.41 18.24
CA GLU A 84 -3.31 7.96 17.54
C GLU A 84 -2.90 8.33 16.11
N ILE A 85 -3.50 7.68 15.12
CA ILE A 85 -3.17 7.87 13.72
C ILE A 85 -4.27 8.69 13.03
N ASP A 86 -3.93 9.91 12.63
CA ASP A 86 -4.79 10.79 11.83
C ASP A 86 -4.06 11.25 10.56
N GLU A 87 -3.60 10.28 9.76
CA GLU A 87 -2.98 10.53 8.46
C GLU A 87 -3.41 9.51 7.40
N PRO A 88 -3.26 9.83 6.10
CA PRO A 88 -3.54 8.90 5.03
C PRO A 88 -2.66 7.65 5.07
N ASN A 89 -3.23 6.54 4.60
CA ASN A 89 -2.55 5.25 4.55
C ASN A 89 -2.69 4.63 3.17
N TYR A 90 -1.66 3.93 2.71
CA TYR A 90 -1.51 3.51 1.32
C TYR A 90 -1.26 2.02 1.23
N THR A 91 -1.96 1.37 0.31
CA THR A 91 -1.77 -0.05 -0.02
C THR A 91 -0.70 -0.14 -1.10
N ILE A 92 0.40 -0.83 -0.79
CA ILE A 92 1.59 -0.90 -1.64
C ILE A 92 1.88 -2.35 -1.98
N ILE A 93 1.96 -2.65 -3.26
CA ILE A 93 2.50 -3.94 -3.75
C ILE A 93 4.01 -3.82 -3.82
N ILE A 94 4.72 -4.73 -3.15
CA ILE A 94 6.17 -4.69 -3.00
C ILE A 94 6.87 -5.36 -4.19
N ASP A 95 8.01 -4.81 -4.61
CA ASP A 95 8.86 -5.43 -5.63
C ASP A 95 9.47 -6.75 -5.13
N THR A 96 9.23 -7.83 -5.87
CA THR A 96 9.80 -9.15 -5.58
C THR A 96 11.32 -9.20 -5.71
N ARG A 97 11.95 -8.17 -6.28
CA ARG A 97 13.41 -8.01 -6.30
C ARG A 97 13.96 -7.43 -4.99
N ASP A 98 13.11 -6.77 -4.19
CA ASP A 98 13.47 -6.18 -2.90
C ASP A 98 13.00 -7.07 -1.72
N ARG A 99 12.03 -7.95 -1.94
CA ARG A 99 11.55 -8.98 -1.01
C ARG A 99 11.30 -10.31 -1.75
N LEU A 100 11.87 -11.41 -1.26
CA LEU A 100 11.82 -12.71 -1.94
C LEU A 100 10.41 -13.28 -2.10
N VAL A 101 9.50 -12.94 -1.18
CA VAL A 101 8.10 -13.36 -1.20
C VAL A 101 7.24 -12.20 -1.70
N PRO A 102 6.30 -12.43 -2.63
CA PRO A 102 5.29 -11.44 -3.01
C PRO A 102 4.52 -10.93 -1.78
N GLN A 103 4.51 -9.62 -1.57
CA GLN A 103 3.94 -8.99 -0.37
C GLN A 103 3.16 -7.72 -0.72
N ILE A 104 2.12 -7.46 0.07
CA ILE A 104 1.36 -6.21 0.07
C ILE A 104 1.48 -5.59 1.45
N ALA A 105 1.78 -4.30 1.51
CA ALA A 105 1.88 -3.54 2.75
C ALA A 105 0.80 -2.46 2.83
N TYR A 106 0.43 -2.08 4.05
CA TYR A 106 -0.40 -0.92 4.35
C TYR A 106 0.41 0.10 5.16
N VAL A 107 0.77 1.20 4.50
CA VAL A 107 1.87 2.08 4.92
C VAL A 107 1.37 3.51 5.11
N LEU A 108 1.77 4.14 6.22
CA LEU A 108 1.48 5.54 6.52
C LEU A 108 2.14 6.49 5.52
N GLU A 109 1.49 7.60 5.19
CA GLU A 109 2.00 8.60 4.25
C GLU A 109 3.42 9.07 4.61
N ARG A 110 3.66 9.31 5.91
CA ARG A 110 4.96 9.75 6.42
C ARG A 110 6.09 8.76 6.15
N ASN A 111 5.82 7.49 5.89
CA ASN A 111 6.83 6.46 5.62
C ASN A 111 7.14 6.27 4.13
N ILE A 112 6.52 7.07 3.25
CA ILE A 112 6.62 6.91 1.80
C ILE A 112 7.52 7.99 1.17
N LEU A 113 8.33 7.60 0.19
CA LEU A 113 9.05 8.47 -0.75
C LEU A 113 8.74 8.07 -2.19
N LEU A 114 8.71 9.04 -3.12
CA LEU A 114 8.65 8.72 -4.55
C LEU A 114 9.91 7.99 -5.00
N SER A 115 9.73 7.04 -5.91
CA SER A 115 10.82 6.29 -6.53
C SER A 115 10.56 6.11 -8.02
N GLU A 116 11.52 5.50 -8.71
CA GLU A 116 11.48 5.31 -10.15
C GLU A 116 11.70 3.83 -10.49
N GLY A 117 11.33 3.48 -11.73
CA GLY A 117 11.48 2.13 -12.27
C GLY A 117 10.25 1.26 -12.02
N GLY A 118 9.99 0.34 -12.96
CA GLY A 118 8.86 -0.57 -12.85
C GLY A 118 9.07 -1.59 -11.72
N ILE A 119 7.97 -2.05 -11.13
CA ILE A 119 7.86 -3.08 -10.09
C ILE A 119 7.63 -4.45 -10.72
N VAL A 120 8.28 -5.48 -10.17
CA VAL A 120 8.04 -6.89 -10.52
C VAL A 120 7.22 -7.53 -9.41
N HIS A 121 5.95 -7.83 -9.68
CA HIS A 121 5.09 -8.58 -8.74
C HIS A 121 3.93 -9.28 -9.50
N PRO A 122 3.51 -10.49 -9.10
CA PRO A 122 2.45 -11.25 -9.80
C PRO A 122 1.13 -10.48 -9.97
N LEU A 123 0.79 -9.64 -8.99
CA LEU A 123 -0.45 -8.86 -8.98
C LEU A 123 -0.42 -7.56 -9.81
N ILE A 124 0.71 -7.15 -10.39
CA ILE A 124 0.79 -5.89 -11.16
C ILE A 124 -0.27 -5.86 -12.27
N ASN A 125 -0.40 -6.96 -13.00
CA ASN A 125 -1.33 -7.07 -14.12
C ASN A 125 -2.81 -7.10 -13.70
N HIS A 126 -3.11 -7.29 -12.40
CA HIS A 126 -4.47 -7.20 -11.89
C HIS A 126 -4.95 -5.75 -11.82
N TYR A 127 -4.08 -4.82 -11.40
CA TYR A 127 -4.41 -3.40 -11.20
C TYR A 127 -4.10 -2.54 -12.42
N PHE A 128 -3.00 -2.82 -13.13
CA PHE A 128 -2.44 -1.93 -14.14
C PHE A 128 -2.41 -2.56 -15.53
N GLU A 129 -2.54 -1.71 -16.56
CA GLU A 129 -2.47 -2.11 -17.97
C GLU A 129 -1.16 -1.72 -18.65
N SER A 130 -0.47 -0.69 -18.17
CA SER A 130 0.83 -0.26 -18.69
C SER A 130 1.62 0.55 -17.67
N PHE A 131 2.90 0.78 -17.97
CA PHE A 131 3.81 1.64 -17.20
C PHE A 131 4.50 2.62 -18.16
N ASP A 132 4.46 3.91 -17.85
CA ASP A 132 5.00 4.96 -18.73
C ASP A 132 6.47 5.34 -18.41
N GLY A 133 7.11 4.61 -17.49
CA GLY A 133 8.44 4.91 -16.98
C GLY A 133 8.45 5.66 -15.65
N LYS A 134 7.31 6.26 -15.25
CA LYS A 134 7.15 7.00 -13.99
C LYS A 134 5.94 6.53 -13.19
N CYS A 135 4.82 6.30 -13.86
CA CYS A 135 3.54 5.93 -13.27
C CYS A 135 2.91 4.76 -14.02
N TYR A 136 2.23 3.90 -13.28
CA TYR A 136 1.39 2.85 -13.84
C TYR A 136 0.01 3.41 -14.19
N LYS A 137 -0.52 2.94 -15.32
CA LYS A 137 -1.88 3.26 -15.75
C LYS A 137 -2.85 2.19 -15.23
N SER A 138 -3.83 2.60 -14.43
CA SER A 138 -4.87 1.72 -13.90
C SER A 138 -5.74 1.12 -14.99
N ARG A 139 -6.14 -0.14 -14.79
CA ARG A 139 -7.19 -0.79 -15.55
C ARG A 139 -8.55 -0.10 -15.31
N PRO A 140 -9.54 -0.28 -16.20
CA PRO A 140 -10.83 0.40 -16.10
C PRO A 140 -11.54 0.22 -14.74
N TRP A 141 -11.54 -1.00 -14.19
CA TRP A 141 -12.19 -1.27 -12.90
C TRP A 141 -11.52 -0.48 -11.76
N HIS A 142 -10.19 -0.43 -11.74
CA HIS A 142 -9.40 0.25 -10.71
C HIS A 142 -9.52 1.77 -10.84
N LYS A 143 -9.59 2.27 -12.08
CA LYS A 143 -9.89 3.68 -12.38
C LYS A 143 -11.30 4.10 -11.95
N ASN A 144 -12.28 3.20 -11.93
CA ASN A 144 -13.61 3.52 -11.41
C ASN A 144 -13.57 3.76 -9.89
N VAL A 145 -12.68 3.06 -9.17
CA VAL A 145 -12.45 3.26 -7.73
C VAL A 145 -11.64 4.53 -7.49
N TYR A 146 -10.61 4.80 -8.29
CA TYR A 146 -9.74 5.99 -8.16
C TYR A 146 -9.81 6.89 -9.40
N PRO A 147 -10.93 7.58 -9.66
CA PRO A 147 -11.16 8.28 -10.93
C PRO A 147 -10.33 9.56 -11.11
N ASN A 148 -9.75 10.09 -10.03
CA ASN A 148 -8.98 11.34 -10.03
C ASN A 148 -7.47 11.16 -9.84
N ASP A 149 -7.00 9.91 -9.86
CA ASP A 149 -5.58 9.57 -9.76
C ASP A 149 -4.92 9.56 -11.14
#